data_AF-A0A1E3L2I4-F1
#
_entry.id   AF-A0A1E3L2I4-F1
#
_cell.length_a   1.000
_cell.length_b   1.000
_cell.length_c   1.000
_cell.angle_alpha   90.00
_cell.angle_beta   90.00
_cell.angle_gamma   90.00
#
_symmetry.space_group_name_H-M   'P 1'
#
loop_
_entity.id
_entity.type
_entity.pdbx_description
1 polymer ?
#
loop_
_entity_poly.entity_id
_entity_poly.type
_entity_poly.pdbx_seq_one_letter_code
_entity_poly.pdbx_strand_id
1 'polypeptide(L)' 'MDSPDKHVITSREERERIGRQTNAGFARVENADAKEDESHILLQPAAPELTEEEIKKRVGAGNFESAKDDGQHNSVNS' A
#
# COMPACT_ATOMS: atom_id res chain seq x y z
N MET A 1 16.44 31.27 5.12
CA MET A 1 15.47 30.27 5.62
C MET A 1 16.19 29.46 6.66
N ASP A 2 16.01 29.83 7.94
CA ASP A 2 16.52 29.02 9.04
C ASP A 2 15.78 27.68 9.06
N SER A 3 16.54 26.59 9.08
CA SER A 3 15.98 25.27 9.36
C SER A 3 15.44 25.28 10.78
N PRO A 4 14.29 24.66 11.07
CA PRO A 4 13.76 24.64 12.43
C PRO A 4 14.81 23.98 13.33
N ASP A 5 15.16 24.68 14.42
CA ASP A 5 16.12 24.22 15.42
C ASP A 5 15.89 22.73 15.73
N LYS A 6 16.89 21.90 15.41
CA LYS A 6 16.89 20.49 15.84
C LYS A 6 17.11 20.50 17.35
N HIS A 7 16.02 20.50 18.12
CA HIS A 7 16.08 20.30 19.56
C HIS A 7 16.66 18.91 19.85
N VAL A 8 17.94 18.87 20.23
CA VAL A 8 18.60 17.64 20.67
C VAL A 8 18.09 17.32 22.07
N ILE A 9 17.27 16.28 22.19
CA ILE A 9 16.78 15.80 23.49
C ILE A 9 17.90 15.05 24.20
N THR A 10 18.58 15.72 25.13
CA THR A 10 19.76 15.21 25.84
C THR A 10 19.41 14.41 27.09
N SER A 11 18.25 14.63 27.71
CA SER A 11 17.83 13.94 28.94
C SER A 11 16.97 12.71 28.67
N ARG A 12 17.24 11.63 29.43
CA ARG A 12 16.46 10.38 29.39
C ARG A 12 15.00 10.62 29.80
N GLU A 13 14.78 11.38 30.86
CA GLU A 13 13.44 11.66 31.39
C GLU A 13 12.59 12.44 30.38
N GLU A 14 13.20 13.41 29.70
CA GLU A 14 12.53 14.18 28.67
C GLU A 14 12.17 13.33 27.45
N ARG A 15 13.06 12.43 27.05
CA ARG A 15 12.78 11.46 25.97
C ARG A 15 11.62 10.54 26.31
N GLU A 16 11.57 10.02 27.53
CA GLU A 16 10.48 9.16 27.98
C GLU A 16 9.14 9.92 28.09
N ARG A 17 9.17 11.18 28.56
CA ARG A 17 7.98 12.06 28.61
C ARG A 17 7.42 12.29 27.21
N ILE A 18 8.28 12.65 26.25
CA ILE A 18 7.88 12.88 24.85
C ILE A 18 7.34 11.58 24.25
N GLY A 19 8.04 10.45 24.45
CA GLY A 19 7.58 9.15 23.96
C GLY A 19 6.18 8.77 24.47
N ARG A 20 5.89 8.99 25.76
CA ARG A 20 4.55 8.74 26.32
C ARG A 20 3.49 9.65 25.69
N GLN A 21 3.79 10.94 25.51
CA GLN A 21 2.87 11.90 24.92
C GLN A 21 2.58 11.58 23.45
N THR A 22 3.63 11.25 22.68
CA THR A 22 3.54 10.86 21.28
C THR A 22 2.73 9.58 21.11
N ASN A 23 3.03 8.54 21.90
CA ASN A 23 2.29 7.28 21.87
C ASN A 23 0.79 7.46 22.20
N ALA A 24 0.49 8.29 23.21
CA ALA A 24 -0.90 8.61 23.57
C ALA A 24 -1.62 9.44 22.48
N GLY A 25 -0.89 10.17 21.64
CA GLY A 25 -1.43 10.85 20.46
C GLY A 25 -1.75 9.87 19.34
N PHE A 26 -0.80 9.00 18.98
CA PHE A 26 -0.99 8.00 17.93
C PHE A 26 -2.13 7.02 18.24
N ALA A 27 -2.22 6.54 19.49
CA ALA A 27 -3.31 5.65 19.90
C ALA A 27 -4.72 6.26 19.73
N ARG A 28 -4.85 7.60 19.74
CA ARG A 28 -6.13 8.27 19.47
C ARG A 28 -6.47 8.31 17.98
N VAL A 29 -5.46 8.51 17.14
CA VAL A 29 -5.60 8.60 15.68
C VAL A 29 -5.83 7.22 15.06
N GLU A 30 -5.09 6.19 15.50
CA GLU A 30 -5.25 4.82 15.01
C GLU A 30 -6.67 4.28 15.23
N ASN A 31 -7.30 4.62 16.37
CA ASN A 31 -8.68 4.21 16.67
C ASN A 31 -9.75 5.04 15.93
N ALA A 32 -9.39 6.23 15.44
CA ALA A 32 -10.28 7.07 14.64
C ALA A 32 -10.24 6.62 13.17
N ASP A 33 -9.05 6.41 12.62
CA ASP A 33 -8.85 5.97 11.23
C ASP A 33 -9.43 4.56 11.01
N ALA A 34 -9.31 3.65 11.99
CA ALA A 34 -9.89 2.30 11.89
C ALA A 34 -11.43 2.29 11.84
N LYS A 35 -12.10 3.34 12.31
CA LYS A 35 -13.57 3.45 12.28
C LYS A 35 -14.11 4.13 11.03
N GLU A 36 -13.30 4.95 10.35
CA GLU A 36 -13.70 5.61 9.11
C GLU A 36 -13.53 4.71 7.88
N ASP A 37 -12.68 3.68 7.95
CA ASP A 37 -12.40 2.77 6.83
C ASP A 37 -13.27 1.49 6.79
N GLU A 38 -14.27 1.39 7.68
CA GLU A 38 -15.44 0.52 7.44
C GLU A 38 -16.52 1.24 6.62
N SER A 39 -16.13 2.27 5.86
CA SER A 39 -16.97 2.75 4.78
C SER A 39 -17.25 1.55 3.88
N HIS A 40 -18.53 1.15 3.85
CA HIS A 40 -19.03 0.06 3.05
C HIS A 40 -18.65 0.30 1.58
N ILE A 41 -17.47 -0.19 1.16
CA ILE A 41 -17.19 -0.39 -0.23
C ILE A 41 -18.28 -1.36 -0.66
N LEU A 42 -19.25 -0.85 -1.42
CA LEU A 42 -20.20 -1.69 -2.11
C LEU A 42 -19.36 -2.48 -3.10
N LEU A 43 -18.82 -3.63 -2.67
CA LEU A 43 -18.21 -4.60 -3.56
C LEU A 43 -19.32 -4.97 -4.53
N GLN A 44 -19.29 -4.36 -5.71
CA GLN A 44 -20.10 -4.83 -6.81
C GLN A 44 -19.74 -6.29 -7.02
N PRO A 45 -20.70 -7.15 -7.36
CA PRO A 45 -20.39 -8.53 -7.72
C PRO A 45 -19.27 -8.48 -8.76
N ALA A 46 -18.17 -9.20 -8.48
CA ALA A 46 -17.04 -9.27 -9.38
C ALA A 46 -17.56 -9.62 -10.79
N ALA A 47 -17.06 -8.92 -11.81
CA ALA A 47 -17.41 -9.26 -13.18
C ALA A 47 -17.11 -10.75 -13.42
N PRO A 48 -17.95 -11.46 -14.21
CA PRO A 48 -17.68 -12.84 -14.54
C PRO A 48 -16.30 -12.98 -15.18
N GLU A 49 -15.60 -14.07 -14.86
CA GLU A 49 -14.33 -14.39 -15.49
C GLU A 49 -14.49 -14.43 -17.01
N LEU A 50 -13.56 -13.78 -17.72
CA LEU A 50 -13.56 -13.79 -19.17
C LEU A 50 -13.09 -15.16 -19.67
N THR A 51 -13.73 -15.64 -20.73
CA THR A 51 -13.26 -16.83 -21.44
C THR A 51 -11.94 -16.56 -22.18
N GLU A 52 -11.16 -17.60 -22.48
CA GLU A 52 -9.92 -17.46 -23.24
C GLU A 52 -10.14 -16.78 -24.60
N GLU A 53 -11.27 -17.06 -25.27
CA GLU A 53 -11.61 -16.44 -26.56
C GLU A 53 -11.86 -14.93 -26.42
N GLU A 54 -12.54 -14.50 -25.35
CA GLU A 54 -12.78 -13.08 -25.06
C GLU A 54 -11.49 -12.34 -24.70
N ILE A 55 -10.63 -13.00 -23.91
CA ILE A 55 -9.31 -12.47 -23.59
C ILE A 55 -8.51 -12.31 -24.89
N LYS A 56 -8.45 -13.35 -25.73
CA LYS A 56 -7.74 -13.36 -27.02
C LYS A 56 -8.25 -12.30 -27.99
N LYS A 57 -9.56 -12.05 -28.01
CA LYS A 57 -10.17 -10.96 -28.79
C LYS A 57 -9.77 -9.58 -28.26
N ARG A 58 -9.63 -9.42 -26.94
CA ARG A 58 -9.31 -8.15 -26.29
C ARG A 58 -7.84 -7.78 -26.37
N VAL A 59 -6.94 -8.72 -26.08
CA VAL A 59 -5.49 -8.47 -26.04
C VAL A 59 -4.80 -8.77 -27.37
N GLY A 60 -5.47 -9.51 -28.27
CA GLY A 60 -4.92 -9.99 -29.53
C GLY A 60 -4.21 -11.34 -29.38
N ALA A 61 -4.26 -12.16 -30.42
CA ALA A 61 -3.71 -13.52 -30.40
C ALA A 61 -2.20 -13.55 -30.09
N GLY A 62 -1.41 -12.65 -30.66
CA GLY A 62 0.03 -12.59 -30.39
C GLY A 62 0.36 -12.33 -28.92
N ASN A 63 -0.29 -11.34 -28.31
CA ASN A 63 -0.07 -11.00 -26.90
C ASN A 63 -0.61 -12.10 -25.96
N PHE A 64 -1.74 -12.72 -26.32
CA PHE A 64 -2.31 -13.80 -25.53
C PHE A 64 -1.38 -15.01 -25.44
N GLU A 65 -0.79 -15.43 -26.56
CA GLU A 65 0.17 -16.55 -26.56
C GLU A 65 1.50 -16.15 -25.90
N SER A 66 2.04 -14.95 -26.16
CA SER A 66 3.29 -14.50 -25.52
C SER A 66 3.18 -14.39 -24.00
N ALA A 67 2.03 -13.97 -23.48
CA ALA A 67 1.78 -13.87 -22.03
C ALA A 67 1.69 -15.24 -21.35
N LYS A 68 1.36 -16.32 -22.08
CA LYS A 68 1.36 -17.69 -21.53
C LYS A 68 2.78 -18.21 -21.29
N ASP A 69 3.75 -17.70 -22.04
CA ASP A 69 5.18 -18.05 -21.96
C ASP A 69 6.02 -17.04 -21.14
N ASP A 70 5.38 -16.03 -20.52
CA ASP A 70 6.04 -14.92 -19.79
C ASP A 70 6.80 -15.36 -18.51
N GLY A 71 6.79 -16.66 -18.20
CA GLY A 71 7.71 -17.29 -17.25
C GLY A 71 9.18 -17.26 -17.70
N GLN A 72 9.47 -16.83 -18.92
CA GLN A 72 10.82 -16.59 -19.44
C GLN A 72 11.25 -15.12 -19.21
N HIS A 73 11.08 -14.58 -18.00
CA HIS A 73 11.85 -13.40 -17.60
C HIS A 73 13.32 -13.83 -17.46
N ASN A 74 14.10 -13.61 -18.52
CA ASN A 74 15.56 -13.58 -18.40
C ASN A 74 15.89 -12.54 -17.32
N SER A 75 16.32 -13.00 -16.14
CA SER A 75 16.77 -12.13 -15.05
C SER A 75 17.76 -11.12 -15.62
N VAL A 76 17.39 -9.83 -15.61
CA VAL A 76 18.24 -8.74 -16.13
C VAL A 76 19.40 -8.42 -15.15
N ASN A 77 19.56 -9.19 -14.08
CA ASN A 77 20.74 -9.19 -13.24
C ASN A 77 21.34 -10.60 -13.21
N SER A 78 22.35 -10.83 -14.04
CA SER A 78 23.40 -11.84 -13.85
C SER A 78 24.70 -11.12 -13.53
#